data_AF-A0A8S2Y4I8-F1
#
_entry.id   AF-A0A8S2Y4I8-F1
#
_cell.length_a   1.000
_cell.length_b   1.000
_cell.length_c   1.000
_cell.angle_alpha   90.00
_cell.angle_beta   90.00
_cell.angle_gamma   90.00
#
_symmetry.space_group_name_H-M   'P 1'
#
loop_
_entity.id
_entity.type
_entity.pdbx_description
1 polymer ?
#
loop_
_entity_poly.entity_id
_entity_poly.type
_entity_poly.pdbx_seq_one_letter_code
_entity_poly.pdbx_strand_id
1 'polypeptide(L)'
;CWDAKINGKKYDIDVSNWLSTFLETPDLDLVYFDDQFEGRICKDIIDPPNSARDYDVASYHDESPFHLDTMESFNDLNQRLKTPITIYNFRPNIIVQNVQAPYAE
;
A
#
# COMPACT_ATOMS: atom_id res chain seq x y z
N CYS A 1 -6.17 5.37 9.32
CA CYS A 1 -5.90 5.51 7.88
C CYS A 1 -7.01 4.97 6.96
N TRP A 2 -7.71 3.92 7.38
CA TRP A 2 -8.97 3.49 6.79
C TRP A 2 -10.11 4.49 7.08
N ASP A 3 -11.17 4.46 6.28
CA ASP A 3 -12.36 5.32 6.36
C ASP A 3 -12.18 6.82 6.02
N ALA A 4 -10.95 7.28 5.77
CA ALA A 4 -10.72 8.62 5.24
C ALA A 4 -11.30 8.73 3.82
N LYS A 5 -12.20 9.68 3.61
CA LYS A 5 -12.85 9.90 2.31
C LYS A 5 -11.85 10.47 1.31
N ILE A 6 -11.84 9.89 0.11
CA ILE A 6 -11.05 10.37 -1.02
C ILE A 6 -11.85 10.16 -2.31
N ASN A 7 -11.63 11.05 -3.29
CA ASN A 7 -12.29 10.93 -4.58
C ASN A 7 -11.62 9.86 -5.44
N GLY A 8 -12.44 9.18 -6.25
CA GLY A 8 -11.99 8.26 -7.28
C GLY A 8 -12.83 8.39 -8.53
N LYS A 9 -12.17 8.33 -9.69
CA LYS A 9 -12.82 8.41 -10.99
C LYS A 9 -12.99 7.00 -11.51
N LYS A 10 -14.23 6.62 -11.81
CA LYS A 10 -14.54 5.32 -12.43
C LYS A 10 -13.79 5.20 -13.75
N TYR A 11 -13.11 4.08 -13.94
CA TYR A 11 -12.29 3.83 -15.13
C TYR A 11 -13.17 3.56 -16.36
N ASP A 12 -13.88 2.44 -16.36
CA ASP A 12 -14.78 2.03 -17.43
C ASP A 12 -15.76 0.94 -16.96
N ILE A 13 -16.94 0.88 -17.57
CA ILE A 13 -18.00 -0.06 -17.19
C ILE A 13 -17.68 -1.52 -17.53
N ASP A 14 -17.02 -1.79 -18.65
CA ASP A 14 -16.67 -3.16 -19.05
C ASP A 14 -15.63 -3.73 -18.09
N VAL A 15 -14.68 -2.90 -17.65
CA VAL A 15 -13.68 -3.27 -16.64
C VAL A 15 -14.31 -3.49 -15.27
N SER A 16 -15.25 -2.65 -14.85
CA SER A 16 -16.05 -2.88 -13.62
C SER A 16 -16.80 -4.21 -13.66
N ASN A 17 -17.50 -4.48 -14.76
CA ASN A 17 -18.24 -5.73 -14.94
C ASN A 17 -17.32 -6.96 -14.93
N TRP A 18 -16.15 -6.84 -15.57
CA TRP A 18 -15.13 -7.88 -15.55
C TRP A 18 -14.62 -8.13 -14.12
N LEU A 19 -14.29 -7.07 -13.37
CA LEU A 19 -13.79 -7.15 -12.00
C LEU A 19 -14.82 -7.81 -11.07
N SER A 20 -16.07 -7.38 -11.15
CA SER A 20 -17.18 -7.99 -10.40
C SER A 20 -17.35 -9.47 -10.69
N THR A 21 -17.22 -9.85 -11.96
CA THR A 21 -17.31 -11.25 -12.38
C THR A 21 -16.12 -12.06 -11.86
N PHE A 22 -14.91 -11.55 -12.03
CA PHE A 22 -13.67 -12.23 -11.64
C PHE A 22 -13.58 -12.46 -10.13
N LEU A 23 -14.03 -11.49 -9.32
CA LEU A 23 -14.02 -11.56 -7.86
C LEU A 23 -15.32 -12.13 -7.26
N GLU A 24 -16.27 -12.57 -8.10
CA GLU A 24 -17.60 -13.05 -7.68
C GLU A 24 -18.31 -12.09 -6.71
N THR A 25 -18.09 -10.79 -6.90
CA THR A 25 -18.60 -9.73 -6.02
C THR A 25 -19.35 -8.70 -6.87
N PRO A 26 -20.67 -8.55 -6.72
CA PRO A 26 -21.45 -7.63 -7.54
C PRO A 26 -21.11 -6.17 -7.25
N ASP A 27 -21.43 -5.30 -8.21
CA ASP A 27 -21.40 -3.84 -8.07
C ASP A 27 -20.03 -3.25 -7.67
N LEU A 28 -18.94 -3.84 -8.17
CA LEU A 28 -17.59 -3.30 -8.00
C LEU A 28 -17.25 -2.32 -9.12
N ASP A 29 -16.53 -1.25 -8.74
CA ASP A 29 -15.95 -0.31 -9.67
C ASP A 29 -14.43 -0.27 -9.56
N LEU A 30 -13.75 -0.38 -10.71
CA LEU A 30 -12.35 0.03 -10.78
C LEU A 30 -12.29 1.55 -10.86
N VAL A 31 -11.66 2.16 -9.86
CA VAL A 31 -11.42 3.61 -9.82
C VAL A 31 -9.94 3.92 -9.90
N TYR A 32 -9.60 5.06 -10.49
CA TYR A 32 -8.25 5.62 -10.44
C TYR A 32 -8.25 6.99 -9.76
N PHE A 33 -7.09 7.39 -9.27
CA PHE A 33 -6.86 8.71 -8.69
C PHE A 33 -6.50 9.66 -9.84
N ASP A 34 -7.34 10.66 -10.09
CA ASP A 34 -7.13 11.66 -11.13
C ASP A 34 -6.23 12.78 -10.59
N ASP A 35 -5.32 13.32 -11.41
CA ASP A 35 -4.37 14.37 -11.01
C ASP A 35 -5.07 15.66 -10.51
N GLN A 36 -6.35 15.82 -10.82
CA GLN A 36 -7.18 16.93 -10.32
C GLN A 36 -7.67 16.74 -8.89
N PHE A 37 -7.54 15.55 -8.31
CA PHE A 37 -7.99 15.27 -6.95
C PHE A 37 -6.93 15.61 -5.92
N GLU A 38 -7.38 16.07 -4.76
CA GLU A 38 -6.53 16.26 -3.59
C GLU A 38 -6.29 14.90 -2.91
N GLY A 39 -5.02 14.60 -2.61
CA GLY A 39 -4.64 13.42 -1.85
C GLY A 39 -5.02 13.57 -0.38
N ARG A 40 -5.02 12.45 0.35
CA ARG A 40 -5.18 12.46 1.81
C ARG A 40 -3.87 12.92 2.44
N ILE A 41 -3.95 13.85 3.40
CA ILE A 41 -2.77 14.31 4.15
C ILE A 41 -2.36 13.19 5.11
N CYS A 42 -1.13 12.69 4.97
CA CYS A 42 -0.63 11.52 5.70
C CYS A 42 -0.70 11.70 7.23
N LYS A 43 -0.40 12.89 7.75
CA LYS A 43 -0.45 13.16 9.20
C LYS A 43 -1.84 12.98 9.82
N ASP A 44 -2.90 13.15 9.02
CA ASP A 44 -4.29 13.05 9.47
C ASP A 44 -4.75 11.58 9.50
N ILE A 45 -3.97 10.66 8.91
CA ILE A 45 -4.33 9.25 8.73
C ILE A 45 -3.38 8.28 9.40
N ILE A 46 -2.10 8.64 9.63
CA ILE A 46 -1.07 7.80 10.25
C ILE A 46 -1.14 7.85 11.79
N ASP A 47 -0.79 6.74 12.44
CA ASP A 47 -0.68 6.64 13.90
C ASP A 47 0.72 6.15 14.30
N PRO A 48 1.55 6.96 15.01
CA PRO A 48 1.23 8.26 15.58
C PRO A 48 1.25 9.40 14.54
N PRO A 49 0.43 10.45 14.70
CA PRO A 49 0.24 11.50 13.70
C PRO A 49 1.51 12.33 13.41
N ASN A 50 2.46 12.35 14.35
CA ASN A 50 3.72 13.10 14.22
C ASN A 50 4.77 12.39 13.34
N SER A 51 4.43 11.25 12.75
CA SER A 51 5.32 10.46 11.88
C SER A 51 5.37 10.94 10.43
N ALA A 52 4.50 11.88 10.04
CA ALA A 52 4.43 12.45 8.70
C ALA A 52 4.52 13.99 8.72
N ARG A 53 4.99 14.58 7.63
CA ARG A 53 5.03 16.02 7.44
C ARG A 53 3.69 16.52 6.91
N ASP A 54 3.43 17.82 7.10
CA ASP A 54 2.17 18.45 6.67
C ASP A 54 1.88 18.38 5.17
N TYR A 55 2.92 18.17 4.35
CA TYR A 55 2.82 18.10 2.90
C TYR A 55 2.90 16.68 2.34
N ASP A 56 3.03 15.67 3.21
CA ASP A 56 3.04 14.28 2.76
C ASP A 56 1.59 13.89 2.43
N VAL A 57 1.37 13.43 1.19
CA VAL A 57 0.04 13.06 0.69
C VAL A 57 0.04 11.66 0.11
N ALA A 58 -1.06 10.94 0.31
CA ALA A 58 -1.28 9.61 -0.25
C ALA A 58 -2.64 9.51 -0.94
N SER A 59 -2.71 8.77 -2.04
CA SER A 59 -3.96 8.42 -2.72
C SER A 59 -4.68 7.28 -1.98
N TYR A 60 -4.58 6.03 -2.45
CA TYR A 60 -5.25 4.87 -1.87
C TYR A 60 -4.33 3.95 -1.04
N HIS A 61 -3.08 4.33 -0.81
CA HIS A 61 -2.15 3.60 0.06
C HIS A 61 -2.67 3.58 1.50
N ASP A 62 -2.35 2.55 2.29
CA ASP A 62 -2.83 2.45 3.66
C ASP A 62 -2.39 3.68 4.49
N GLU A 63 -1.09 3.87 4.73
CA GLU A 63 -0.58 4.96 5.60
C GLU A 63 0.49 5.84 4.97
N SER A 64 1.49 5.22 4.34
CA SER A 64 2.65 5.88 3.79
C SER A 64 2.65 5.84 2.26
N PRO A 65 3.19 6.86 1.57
CA PRO A 65 3.41 6.82 0.13
C PRO A 65 4.38 5.71 -0.31
N PHE A 66 5.29 5.28 0.58
CA PHE A 66 6.27 4.24 0.31
C PHE A 66 6.40 3.26 1.48
N HIS A 67 6.48 1.98 1.15
CA HIS A 67 6.90 0.91 2.05
C HIS A 67 8.30 0.42 1.66
N LEU A 68 9.22 0.48 2.61
CA LEU A 68 10.59 0.00 2.48
C LEU A 68 10.76 -1.29 3.29
N ASP A 69 11.47 -2.25 2.71
CA ASP A 69 11.94 -3.47 3.38
C ASP A 69 13.42 -3.74 3.05
N THR A 70 14.10 -4.50 3.92
CA THR A 70 15.42 -5.07 3.64
C THR A 70 15.31 -6.57 3.35
N MET A 71 16.17 -7.10 2.45
CA MET A 71 16.24 -8.54 2.22
C MET A 71 16.72 -9.29 3.46
N GLU A 72 17.51 -8.65 4.31
CA GLU A 72 18.01 -9.17 5.57
C GLU A 72 16.87 -9.39 6.58
N SER A 73 15.96 -8.41 6.76
CA SER A 73 14.73 -8.57 7.56
C SER A 73 13.86 -9.71 7.03
N PHE A 74 13.65 -9.76 5.72
CA PHE A 74 12.84 -10.80 5.08
C PHE A 74 13.44 -12.21 5.24
N ASN A 75 14.76 -12.35 5.05
CA ASN A 75 15.45 -13.63 5.19
C ASN A 75 15.43 -14.12 6.65
N ASP A 76 15.63 -13.22 7.62
CA ASP A 76 15.55 -13.54 9.04
C ASP A 76 14.15 -14.05 9.43
N LEU A 77 13.09 -13.43 8.91
CA LEU A 77 11.73 -13.93 9.10
C LEU A 77 11.54 -15.33 8.49
N ASN A 78 11.96 -15.54 7.24
CA ASN A 78 11.78 -16.80 6.56
C ASN A 78 12.51 -17.98 7.23
N GLN A 79 13.63 -17.74 7.91
CA GLN A 79 14.31 -18.76 8.71
C GLN A 79 13.50 -19.26 9.91
N ARG A 80 12.55 -18.45 10.40
CA ARG A 80 11.70 -18.76 11.55
C ARG A 80 10.34 -19.35 11.17
N LEU A 81 9.99 -19.30 9.88
CA LEU A 81 8.72 -19.81 9.38
C LEU A 81 8.82 -21.29 9.00
N LYS A 82 7.80 -22.07 9.35
CA LYS A 82 7.67 -23.47 8.90
C LYS A 82 7.48 -23.57 7.38
N THR A 83 6.77 -22.61 6.80
CA THR A 83 6.52 -22.49 5.37
C THR A 83 7.08 -21.15 4.90
N PRO A 84 8.08 -21.13 4.00
CA PRO A 84 8.62 -19.89 3.48
C PRO A 84 7.57 -19.07 2.72
N ILE A 85 7.69 -17.76 2.80
CA ILE A 85 6.89 -16.77 2.07
C ILE A 85 7.78 -15.98 1.10
N THR A 86 7.15 -15.19 0.23
CA THR A 86 7.86 -14.32 -0.72
C THR A 86 7.86 -12.88 -0.23
N ILE A 87 8.79 -12.06 -0.72
CA ILE A 87 8.81 -10.63 -0.38
C ILE A 87 7.52 -9.91 -0.82
N TYR A 88 6.84 -10.44 -1.85
CA TYR A 88 5.56 -9.91 -2.34
C TYR A 88 4.41 -10.02 -1.33
N ASN A 89 4.55 -10.85 -0.29
CA ASN A 89 3.59 -10.91 0.81
C ASN A 89 3.56 -9.60 1.62
N PHE A 90 4.64 -8.81 1.62
CA PHE A 90 4.75 -7.51 2.31
C PHE A 90 4.40 -6.33 1.41
N ARG A 91 4.44 -6.52 0.08
CA ARG A 91 4.14 -5.48 -0.93
C ARG A 91 5.04 -4.22 -0.81
N PRO A 92 6.37 -4.35 -0.60
CA PRO A 92 7.23 -3.19 -0.52
C PRO A 92 7.32 -2.48 -1.87
N ASN A 93 7.47 -1.16 -1.84
CA ASN A 93 7.82 -0.36 -3.02
C ASN A 93 9.32 -0.39 -3.27
N ILE A 94 10.12 -0.44 -2.20
CA ILE A 94 11.58 -0.38 -2.24
C ILE A 94 12.13 -1.54 -1.42
N ILE A 95 13.04 -2.31 -2.04
CA ILE A 95 13.76 -3.39 -1.37
C ILE A 95 15.24 -3.01 -1.34
N VAL A 96 15.81 -2.95 -0.15
CA VAL A 96 17.23 -2.68 0.08
C VAL A 96 17.97 -3.99 0.39
N GLN A 97 19.24 -4.06 -0.01
CA GLN A 97 20.11 -5.22 0.19
C GLN A 97 21.49 -4.79 0.66
N ASN A 98 22.23 -5.71 1.27
CA ASN A 98 23.58 -5.52 1.79
C ASN A 98 23.62 -4.52 2.96
N VAL A 99 22.65 -4.60 3.87
CA VAL A 99 22.67 -3.88 5.15
C VAL A 99 23.36 -4.70 6.24
N GLN A 100 23.76 -4.05 7.34
CA GLN A 100 24.61 -4.68 8.35
C GLN A 100 23.91 -5.79 9.14
N ALA A 101 22.58 -5.73 9.27
CA ALA A 101 21.79 -6.67 10.05
C ALA A 101 20.32 -6.65 9.57
N PRO A 102 19.52 -7.69 9.91
CA PRO A 102 18.06 -7.59 9.86
C PRO A 102 17.56 -6.38 10.67
N TYR A 103 16.47 -5.76 10.21
CA TYR A 103 15.81 -4.60 10.82
C TYR A 103 16.63 -3.31 10.80
N ALA A 104 17.55 -3.17 9.84
CA ALA A 104 18.41 -2.00 9.70
C ALA A 104 17.80 -0.87 8.86
N GLU A 105 16.59 -1.08 8.33
CA GLU A 105 15.74 -0.05 7.72
C GLU A 105 15.43 1.15 8.62
#